data_AF-A0A7W4YUL1-F1
#
_entry.id   AF-A0A7W4YUL1-F1
#
_cell.length_a   1.000
_cell.length_b   1.000
_cell.length_c   1.000
_cell.angle_alpha   90.00
_cell.angle_beta   90.00
_cell.angle_gamma   90.00
#
_symmetry.space_group_name_H-M   'P 1'
#
loop_
_entity.id
_entity.type
_entity.pdbx_description
1 polymer ?
#
loop_
_entity_poly.entity_id
_entity_poly.type
_entity_poly.pdbx_seq_one_letter_code
_entity_poly.pdbx_strand_id
1 'polypeptide(L)'
;MSEARYAIGIDLGTTHSAVSYVDLAASDGEKTSQRVLPIAQLTAPGAVEDLDLLPSFLYLPHASELAPGDLNLPWSAARDFAVGEMARSRGAGTPIRLVSSAKSWLCHPGVDRRAAILPADAPPEVPRVSPLEASVRYLTHLREAWDQAHPDAPFGEQDVTVTIPASFDPAARELTAEAAAAAGYARMTLLEEPQAALYSWIQKSAGQWRKQVKVGDIILVVDVGGGTTDLSLIAVIERDGNLELHRIAVGDHILLGGDNMDLALAHVVARKLAAQGTQADPWQLRALTYACRAAKETLLTDPATESVPLVVPSRGAKLIGGSIRTELTRAELTQTILEGFFPQVDAAARPVTRARAGLTQLGLPYAQDAAITRHLAAFLGRQAGALAEIEGLQAMQPDGASFLRPTAVLFNGGVFKSGLLVERILQTLNGWLAAEGAAPARLLDGAELDLAVARGAAYYGYVRRGKGVRIRGGTARAYYVAVESSMPAVPGFEPPIQALCVAPFGMEEGTEAELPPQEFGLVVGEPVHFRFFGSSVRRQDQVGTLLDFWGPEELQELEEIQATLPAEGRTAGEVVPVRLHARVTEAGTLELEAVPRASGERWKVQFDVRGNADA
;
A
#
# COMPACT_ATOMS: atom_id res chain seq x y z
N MET A 1 -11.32 18.23 -26.10
CA MET A 1 -11.58 17.66 -24.76
C MET A 1 -11.69 18.81 -23.79
N SER A 2 -12.71 18.82 -22.92
CA SER A 2 -12.82 19.82 -21.84
C SER A 2 -11.60 19.74 -20.92
N GLU A 3 -11.07 20.89 -20.55
CA GLU A 3 -10.00 20.99 -19.55
C GLU A 3 -10.59 20.64 -18.18
N ALA A 4 -9.92 19.78 -17.40
CA ALA A 4 -10.41 19.45 -16.06
C ALA A 4 -10.50 20.71 -15.20
N ARG A 5 -11.56 20.81 -14.39
CA ARG A 5 -11.75 21.89 -13.41
C ARG A 5 -11.07 21.55 -12.08
N TYR A 6 -11.04 20.26 -11.73
CA TYR A 6 -10.52 19.77 -10.47
C TYR A 6 -9.38 18.77 -10.70
N ALA A 7 -8.38 18.82 -9.82
CA ALA A 7 -7.49 17.69 -9.58
C ALA A 7 -7.99 16.93 -8.35
N ILE A 8 -8.47 15.72 -8.55
CA ILE A 8 -9.04 14.85 -7.51
C ILE A 8 -7.94 13.92 -7.00
N GLY A 9 -7.80 13.81 -5.70
CA GLY A 9 -6.93 12.86 -5.01
C GLY A 9 -7.76 11.86 -4.22
N ILE A 10 -7.47 10.58 -4.41
CA ILE A 10 -8.17 9.48 -3.76
C ILE A 10 -7.16 8.65 -2.98
N ASP A 11 -7.37 8.61 -1.67
CA ASP A 11 -6.76 7.59 -0.83
C ASP A 11 -7.63 6.35 -0.87
N LEU A 12 -7.15 5.27 -1.50
CA LEU A 12 -7.81 3.96 -1.44
C LEU A 12 -7.17 3.15 -0.32
N GLY A 13 -7.45 3.44 0.95
CA GLY A 13 -6.76 2.75 2.05
C GLY A 13 -7.32 1.36 2.36
N THR A 14 -6.53 0.55 3.06
CA THR A 14 -6.91 -0.82 3.50
C THR A 14 -8.13 -0.81 4.43
N THR A 15 -8.27 0.21 5.26
CA THR A 15 -9.35 0.33 6.27
C THR A 15 -10.32 1.47 5.95
N HIS A 16 -9.81 2.61 5.47
CA HIS A 16 -10.60 3.77 5.09
C HIS A 16 -10.11 4.31 3.76
N SER A 17 -11.03 4.87 2.99
CA SER A 17 -10.75 5.64 1.79
C SER A 17 -11.20 7.09 2.00
N ALA A 18 -10.56 8.02 1.31
CA ALA A 18 -10.87 9.44 1.39
C ALA A 18 -10.71 10.13 0.02
N VAL A 19 -11.45 11.21 -0.19
CA VAL A 19 -11.39 11.99 -1.44
C VAL A 19 -11.11 13.45 -1.10
N SER A 20 -10.08 14.01 -1.73
CA SER A 20 -9.77 15.44 -1.70
C SER A 20 -9.70 15.99 -3.11
N TYR A 21 -9.87 17.29 -3.28
CA TYR A 21 -9.76 17.92 -4.59
C TYR A 21 -9.22 19.33 -4.47
N VAL A 22 -8.50 19.75 -5.52
CA VAL A 22 -8.02 21.12 -5.72
C VAL A 22 -8.81 21.74 -6.88
N ASP A 23 -9.43 22.91 -6.64
CA ASP A 23 -10.01 23.72 -7.70
C ASP A 23 -8.88 24.41 -8.47
N LEU A 24 -8.70 24.02 -9.74
CA LEU A 24 -7.58 24.45 -10.57
C LEU A 24 -7.70 25.91 -11.00
N ALA A 25 -8.93 26.40 -11.16
CA ALA A 25 -9.21 27.78 -11.56
C ALA A 25 -9.09 28.75 -10.37
N ALA A 26 -9.40 28.28 -9.15
CA ALA A 26 -9.28 29.05 -7.92
C ALA A 26 -7.89 28.96 -7.25
N SER A 27 -6.89 28.37 -7.92
CA SER A 27 -5.52 28.18 -7.40
C SER A 27 -4.48 28.89 -8.28
N ASP A 28 -3.55 29.61 -7.65
CA ASP A 28 -2.59 30.49 -8.31
C ASP A 28 -1.11 30.08 -8.15
N GLY A 29 -0.85 28.97 -7.45
CA GLY A 29 0.49 28.39 -7.26
C GLY A 29 1.05 28.64 -5.87
N GLU A 30 0.71 29.78 -5.26
CA GLU A 30 1.04 30.07 -3.85
C GLU A 30 -0.10 29.64 -2.93
N LYS A 31 -1.35 29.86 -3.35
CA LYS A 31 -2.56 29.44 -2.64
C LYS A 31 -3.27 28.36 -3.45
N THR A 32 -3.59 27.26 -2.77
CA THR A 32 -4.40 26.18 -3.33
C THR A 32 -5.77 26.16 -2.67
N SER A 33 -6.81 26.20 -3.49
CA SER A 33 -8.18 26.00 -3.06
C SER A 33 -8.45 24.51 -2.96
N GLN A 34 -8.06 23.92 -1.82
CA GLN A 34 -8.17 22.49 -1.56
C GLN A 34 -9.27 22.16 -0.56
N ARG A 35 -10.07 21.13 -0.86
CA ARG A 35 -11.14 20.63 0.01
C ARG A 35 -11.11 19.11 0.12
N VAL A 36 -11.78 18.60 1.13
CA VAL A 36 -12.12 17.18 1.29
C VAL A 36 -13.57 17.03 0.87
N LEU A 37 -13.90 15.95 0.16
CA LEU A 37 -15.27 15.63 -0.21
C LEU A 37 -15.91 14.83 0.94
N PRO A 38 -16.97 15.33 1.57
CA PRO A 38 -17.83 14.49 2.40
C PRO A 38 -18.51 13.44 1.52
N ILE A 39 -18.33 12.16 1.86
CA ILE A 39 -18.79 11.01 1.09
C ILE A 39 -20.12 10.54 1.67
N ALA A 40 -21.20 10.77 0.92
CA ALA A 40 -22.51 10.24 1.21
C ALA A 40 -22.46 8.71 1.28
N GLN A 41 -22.80 8.13 2.42
CA GLN A 41 -22.76 6.68 2.62
C GLN A 41 -23.83 6.24 3.62
N LEU A 42 -24.20 4.96 3.57
CA LEU A 42 -25.11 4.39 4.57
C LEU A 42 -24.37 4.25 5.90
N THR A 43 -24.94 4.77 6.99
CA THR A 43 -24.48 4.55 8.37
C THR A 43 -25.35 3.51 9.10
N ALA A 44 -26.62 3.43 8.71
CA ALA A 44 -27.58 2.42 9.12
C ALA A 44 -28.56 2.13 7.96
N PRO A 45 -29.37 1.06 8.03
CA PRO A 45 -30.38 0.77 6.99
C PRO A 45 -31.28 1.98 6.72
N GLY A 46 -31.30 2.44 5.47
CA GLY A 46 -32.08 3.61 5.04
C GLY A 46 -31.58 4.97 5.56
N ALA A 47 -30.48 5.02 6.31
CA ALA A 47 -29.89 6.25 6.83
C ALA A 47 -28.60 6.57 6.08
N VAL A 48 -28.60 7.71 5.38
CA VAL A 48 -27.45 8.23 4.63
C VAL A 48 -26.89 9.46 5.34
N GLU A 49 -25.58 9.48 5.56
CA GLU A 49 -24.84 10.61 6.12
C GLU A 49 -23.61 10.91 5.26
N ASP A 50 -23.16 12.15 5.31
CA ASP A 50 -21.95 12.60 4.63
C ASP A 50 -20.78 12.58 5.62
N LEU A 51 -19.79 11.71 5.40
CA LEU A 51 -18.61 11.58 6.25
C LEU A 51 -17.33 11.80 5.43
N ASP A 52 -16.30 12.40 6.03
CA ASP A 52 -15.02 12.67 5.35
C ASP A 52 -14.23 11.39 4.98
N LEU A 53 -14.56 10.26 5.62
CA LEU A 53 -13.94 8.96 5.40
C LEU A 53 -15.00 7.94 5.01
N LEU A 54 -14.68 7.11 4.02
CA LEU A 54 -15.46 5.93 3.65
C LEU A 54 -14.72 4.68 4.14
N PRO A 55 -15.25 3.92 5.12
CA PRO A 55 -14.66 2.64 5.47
C PRO A 55 -14.59 1.70 4.25
N SER A 56 -13.41 1.15 3.98
CA SER A 56 -13.13 0.23 2.84
C SER A 56 -13.64 -1.19 3.12
N PHE A 57 -14.93 -1.29 3.45
CA PHE A 57 -15.64 -2.52 3.78
C PHE A 57 -16.80 -2.72 2.81
N LEU A 58 -17.01 -3.96 2.38
CA LEU A 58 -18.13 -4.36 1.53
C LEU A 58 -18.95 -5.41 2.27
N TYR A 59 -20.25 -5.16 2.41
CA TYR A 59 -21.18 -6.09 3.05
C TYR A 59 -22.11 -6.70 2.01
N LEU A 60 -22.23 -8.04 2.04
CA LEU A 60 -23.02 -8.87 1.14
C LEU A 60 -24.24 -9.44 1.88
N PRO A 61 -25.31 -8.64 2.09
CA PRO A 61 -26.47 -9.04 2.86
C PRO A 61 -27.18 -10.25 2.24
N HIS A 62 -27.89 -11.00 3.07
CA HIS A 62 -28.86 -11.98 2.53
C HIS A 62 -30.07 -11.24 1.95
N ALA A 63 -30.71 -11.80 0.92
CA ALA A 63 -31.89 -11.21 0.27
C ALA A 63 -33.07 -10.93 1.23
N SER A 64 -33.12 -11.61 2.37
CA SER A 64 -34.14 -11.43 3.40
C SER A 64 -33.66 -10.66 4.64
N GLU A 65 -32.42 -10.17 4.64
CA GLU A 65 -31.82 -9.51 5.81
C GLU A 65 -32.28 -8.06 5.95
N LEU A 66 -32.51 -7.39 4.82
CA LEU A 66 -32.82 -5.96 4.74
C LEU A 66 -34.14 -5.74 4.01
N ALA A 67 -34.86 -4.69 4.39
CA ALA A 67 -36.10 -4.31 3.74
C ALA A 67 -35.80 -3.63 2.38
N PRO A 68 -36.74 -3.67 1.42
CA PRO A 68 -36.61 -2.90 0.19
C PRO A 68 -36.38 -1.42 0.50
N GLY A 69 -35.31 -0.85 -0.05
CA GLY A 69 -34.93 0.55 0.15
C GLY A 69 -33.87 0.79 1.23
N ASP A 70 -33.57 -0.18 2.09
CA ASP A 70 -32.56 -0.06 3.15
C ASP A 70 -31.14 0.18 2.61
N LEU A 71 -30.89 -0.20 1.36
CA LEU A 71 -29.62 -0.05 0.64
C LEU A 71 -29.60 1.13 -0.33
N ASN A 72 -30.64 1.98 -0.33
CA ASN A 72 -30.71 3.09 -1.26
C ASN A 72 -29.68 4.17 -0.92
N LEU A 73 -29.00 4.64 -1.97
CA LEU A 73 -28.14 5.83 -1.94
C LEU A 73 -28.75 6.90 -2.88
N PRO A 74 -28.35 8.18 -2.76
CA PRO A 74 -28.91 9.25 -3.58
C PRO A 74 -28.87 8.99 -5.10
N TRP A 75 -27.87 8.24 -5.57
CA TRP A 75 -27.67 7.90 -6.98
C TRP A 75 -28.12 6.47 -7.37
N SER A 76 -28.57 5.65 -6.42
CA SER A 76 -28.88 4.24 -6.70
C SER A 76 -29.93 3.66 -5.76
N ALA A 77 -31.02 3.13 -6.34
CA ALA A 77 -32.14 2.53 -5.60
C ALA A 77 -32.19 0.99 -5.68
N ALA A 78 -31.17 0.34 -6.26
CA ALA A 78 -31.22 -1.07 -6.62
C ALA A 78 -29.92 -1.83 -6.33
N ARG A 79 -29.26 -1.52 -5.21
CA ARG A 79 -28.06 -2.25 -4.77
C ARG A 79 -28.44 -3.48 -3.94
N ASP A 80 -27.67 -4.55 -4.12
CA ASP A 80 -27.71 -5.76 -3.32
C ASP A 80 -26.51 -5.87 -2.36
N PHE A 81 -25.69 -4.83 -2.26
CA PHE A 81 -24.54 -4.71 -1.37
C PHE A 81 -24.46 -3.32 -0.72
N ALA A 82 -23.65 -3.23 0.33
CA ALA A 82 -23.30 -1.96 0.96
C ALA A 82 -21.79 -1.73 1.01
N VAL A 83 -21.36 -0.49 0.86
CA VAL A 83 -19.97 -0.04 1.07
C VAL A 83 -19.98 1.07 2.13
N GLY A 84 -18.96 1.13 2.97
CA GLY A 84 -18.79 2.20 3.96
C GLY A 84 -19.18 1.80 5.39
N GLU A 85 -19.63 2.78 6.16
CA GLU A 85 -19.86 2.65 7.60
C GLU A 85 -20.90 1.58 7.97
N MET A 86 -22.03 1.52 7.26
CA MET A 86 -23.02 0.45 7.49
C MET A 86 -22.44 -0.93 7.18
N ALA A 87 -21.59 -1.05 6.17
CA ALA A 87 -20.94 -2.32 5.84
C ALA A 87 -20.03 -2.77 6.99
N ARG A 88 -19.23 -1.85 7.54
CA ARG A 88 -18.36 -2.08 8.69
C ARG A 88 -19.16 -2.46 9.95
N SER A 89 -20.20 -1.70 10.28
CA SER A 89 -20.98 -1.90 11.51
C SER A 89 -21.82 -3.18 11.47
N ARG A 90 -22.50 -3.49 10.36
CA ARG A 90 -23.24 -4.74 10.18
C ARG A 90 -22.33 -5.95 10.05
N GLY A 91 -21.22 -5.79 9.33
CA GLY A 91 -20.21 -6.83 9.18
C GLY A 91 -19.63 -7.31 10.51
N ALA A 92 -19.56 -6.45 11.52
CA ALA A 92 -19.17 -6.87 12.88
C ALA A 92 -20.14 -7.91 13.48
N GLY A 93 -21.44 -7.80 13.17
CA GLY A 93 -22.47 -8.76 13.58
C GLY A 93 -22.46 -10.05 12.77
N THR A 94 -22.21 -9.96 11.46
CA THR A 94 -22.21 -11.09 10.51
C THR A 94 -20.91 -11.15 9.67
N PRO A 95 -19.77 -11.54 10.25
CA PRO A 95 -18.46 -11.45 9.58
C PRO A 95 -18.33 -12.30 8.32
N ILE A 96 -19.06 -13.42 8.25
CA ILE A 96 -19.06 -14.30 7.06
C ILE A 96 -19.60 -13.61 5.80
N ARG A 97 -20.23 -12.43 5.93
CA ARG A 97 -20.75 -11.60 4.83
C ARG A 97 -19.98 -10.29 4.65
N LEU A 98 -18.90 -10.09 5.41
CA LEU A 98 -18.09 -8.87 5.40
C LEU A 98 -16.80 -9.11 4.62
N VAL A 99 -16.60 -8.34 3.57
CA VAL A 99 -15.31 -8.20 2.89
C VAL A 99 -14.55 -7.04 3.54
N SER A 100 -13.33 -7.31 3.98
CA SER A 100 -12.41 -6.33 4.55
C SER A 100 -11.00 -6.54 3.99
N SER A 101 -10.14 -5.52 4.12
CA SER A 101 -8.73 -5.58 3.71
C SER A 101 -8.54 -5.99 2.24
N ALA A 102 -9.50 -5.68 1.36
CA ALA A 102 -9.47 -6.10 -0.04
C ALA A 102 -8.19 -5.62 -0.75
N LYS A 103 -7.67 -4.44 -0.37
CA LYS A 103 -6.39 -3.92 -0.86
C LYS A 103 -5.19 -4.82 -0.53
N SER A 104 -5.11 -5.33 0.70
CA SER A 104 -4.06 -6.27 1.11
C SER A 104 -4.18 -7.61 0.37
N TRP A 105 -5.41 -8.04 0.06
CA TRP A 105 -5.62 -9.22 -0.76
C TRP A 105 -5.25 -8.96 -2.23
N LEU A 106 -5.50 -7.75 -2.74
CA LEU A 106 -5.18 -7.34 -4.12
C LEU A 106 -3.67 -7.37 -4.39
N CYS A 107 -2.84 -7.19 -3.36
CA CYS A 107 -1.39 -7.30 -3.47
C CYS A 107 -0.81 -8.62 -2.93
N HIS A 108 -1.64 -9.64 -2.67
CA HIS A 108 -1.15 -10.93 -2.23
C HIS A 108 -0.82 -11.84 -3.43
N PRO A 109 0.46 -12.10 -3.74
CA PRO A 109 0.86 -12.89 -4.92
C PRO A 109 0.44 -14.37 -4.83
N GLY A 110 0.22 -14.89 -3.61
CA GLY A 110 -0.09 -16.30 -3.36
C GLY A 110 -1.55 -16.70 -3.62
N VAL A 111 -2.38 -15.80 -4.15
CA VAL A 111 -3.79 -16.07 -4.47
C VAL A 111 -4.18 -15.49 -5.83
N ASP A 112 -5.16 -16.12 -6.47
CA ASP A 112 -5.85 -15.52 -7.61
C ASP A 112 -6.71 -14.35 -7.14
N ARG A 113 -6.26 -13.14 -7.47
CA ARG A 113 -6.87 -11.86 -7.10
C ARG A 113 -8.11 -11.50 -7.92
N ARG A 114 -8.42 -12.30 -8.95
CA ARG A 114 -9.64 -12.23 -9.75
C ARG A 114 -10.66 -13.31 -9.36
N ALA A 115 -10.24 -14.34 -8.65
CA ALA A 115 -11.15 -15.34 -8.11
C ALA A 115 -11.99 -14.81 -6.93
N ALA A 116 -13.22 -15.33 -6.80
CA ALA A 116 -14.15 -14.97 -5.73
C ALA A 116 -13.77 -15.59 -4.38
N ILE A 117 -12.75 -15.03 -3.72
CA ILE A 117 -12.18 -15.56 -2.48
C ILE A 117 -12.62 -14.83 -1.21
N LEU A 118 -13.30 -13.69 -1.31
CA LEU A 118 -13.72 -12.87 -0.16
C LEU A 118 -15.24 -12.86 0.03
N PRO A 119 -15.78 -13.02 1.26
CA PRO A 119 -15.06 -13.16 2.53
C PRO A 119 -14.37 -14.52 2.66
N ALA A 120 -13.14 -14.55 3.20
CA ALA A 120 -12.32 -15.76 3.25
C ALA A 120 -12.97 -16.90 4.06
N ASP A 121 -13.64 -16.55 5.16
CA ASP A 121 -14.30 -17.49 6.07
C ASP A 121 -15.78 -17.74 5.73
N ALA A 122 -16.26 -17.26 4.58
CA ALA A 122 -17.64 -17.44 4.15
C ALA A 122 -17.94 -18.92 3.83
N PRO A 123 -19.03 -19.53 4.32
CA PRO A 123 -19.41 -20.86 3.87
C PRO A 123 -19.87 -20.82 2.39
N PRO A 124 -19.91 -21.95 1.65
CA PRO A 124 -20.15 -21.98 0.20
C PRO A 124 -21.46 -21.31 -0.26
N GLU A 125 -22.48 -21.27 0.62
CA GLU A 125 -23.77 -20.64 0.36
C GLU A 125 -23.75 -19.10 0.44
N VAL A 126 -22.69 -18.50 1.00
CA VAL A 126 -22.55 -17.05 1.07
C VAL A 126 -21.80 -16.56 -0.16
N PRO A 127 -22.37 -15.59 -0.91
CA PRO A 127 -21.70 -15.02 -2.07
C PRO A 127 -20.31 -14.50 -1.73
N ARG A 128 -19.36 -14.74 -2.64
CA ARG A 128 -18.01 -14.21 -2.56
C ARG A 128 -17.74 -13.31 -3.75
N VAL A 129 -16.80 -12.40 -3.59
CA VAL A 129 -16.26 -11.51 -4.63
C VAL A 129 -14.73 -11.60 -4.62
N SER A 130 -14.12 -11.14 -5.70
CA SER A 130 -12.66 -11.05 -5.78
C SER A 130 -12.15 -9.78 -5.09
N PRO A 131 -10.87 -9.75 -4.66
CA PRO A 131 -10.21 -8.53 -4.22
C PRO A 131 -10.32 -7.39 -5.24
N LEU A 132 -10.22 -7.72 -6.53
CA LEU A 132 -10.40 -6.78 -7.63
C LEU A 132 -11.82 -6.20 -7.64
N GLU A 133 -12.84 -7.05 -7.63
CA GLU A 133 -14.26 -6.63 -7.63
C GLU A 133 -14.61 -5.78 -6.41
N ALA A 134 -14.11 -6.13 -5.22
CA ALA A 134 -14.30 -5.32 -4.02
C ALA A 134 -13.69 -3.91 -4.19
N SER A 135 -12.49 -3.82 -4.77
CA SER A 135 -11.82 -2.55 -5.06
C SER A 135 -12.59 -1.72 -6.10
N VAL A 136 -13.13 -2.36 -7.13
CA VAL A 136 -14.02 -1.72 -8.12
C VAL A 136 -15.24 -1.11 -7.44
N ARG A 137 -15.89 -1.84 -6.52
CA ARG A 137 -17.07 -1.34 -5.79
C ARG A 137 -16.75 -0.15 -4.90
N TYR A 138 -15.57 -0.13 -4.26
CA TYR A 138 -15.12 1.02 -3.46
C TYR A 138 -14.91 2.24 -4.34
N LEU A 139 -14.15 2.11 -5.43
CA LEU A 139 -13.87 3.20 -6.36
C LEU A 139 -15.14 3.70 -7.06
N THR A 140 -16.04 2.80 -7.43
CA THR A 140 -17.35 3.16 -8.02
C THR A 140 -18.17 4.02 -7.05
N HIS A 141 -18.20 3.64 -5.76
CA HIS A 141 -18.90 4.43 -4.73
C HIS A 141 -18.31 5.85 -4.61
N LEU A 142 -16.99 5.99 -4.62
CA LEU A 142 -16.32 7.29 -4.53
C LEU A 142 -16.62 8.17 -5.76
N ARG A 143 -16.61 7.60 -6.96
CA ARG A 143 -16.98 8.30 -8.19
C ARG A 143 -18.43 8.80 -8.14
N GLU A 144 -19.37 7.94 -7.77
CA GLU A 144 -20.79 8.33 -7.75
C GLU A 144 -21.09 9.37 -6.67
N ALA A 145 -20.44 9.28 -5.51
CA ALA A 145 -20.51 10.32 -4.48
C ALA A 145 -19.98 11.66 -5.01
N TRP A 146 -18.90 11.65 -5.80
CA TRP A 146 -18.41 12.85 -6.48
C TRP A 146 -19.43 13.40 -7.48
N ASP A 147 -19.94 12.57 -8.39
CA ASP A 147 -20.87 12.99 -9.44
C ASP A 147 -22.17 13.57 -8.85
N GLN A 148 -22.63 12.99 -7.74
CA GLN A 148 -23.77 13.52 -6.99
C GLN A 148 -23.48 14.90 -6.38
N ALA A 149 -22.29 15.10 -5.82
CA ALA A 149 -21.90 16.36 -5.20
C ALA A 149 -21.51 17.45 -6.22
N HIS A 150 -21.08 17.06 -7.42
CA HIS A 150 -20.56 17.95 -8.47
C HIS A 150 -21.20 17.67 -9.84
N PRO A 151 -22.53 17.89 -10.00
CA PRO A 151 -23.22 17.59 -11.26
C PRO A 151 -22.69 18.41 -12.46
N ASP A 152 -22.10 19.58 -12.20
CA ASP A 152 -21.50 20.46 -13.21
C ASP A 152 -20.02 20.15 -13.51
N ALA A 153 -19.42 19.18 -12.83
CA ALA A 153 -18.04 18.75 -13.05
C ALA A 153 -17.92 17.22 -12.95
N PRO A 154 -18.42 16.49 -13.98
CA PRO A 154 -18.44 15.03 -13.98
C PRO A 154 -17.05 14.44 -13.74
N PHE A 155 -16.99 13.37 -12.95
CA PHE A 155 -15.75 12.73 -12.51
C PHE A 155 -14.86 12.33 -13.70
N GLY A 156 -15.45 11.75 -14.75
CA GLY A 156 -14.72 11.26 -15.93
C GLY A 156 -14.01 12.36 -16.75
N GLU A 157 -14.31 13.64 -16.51
CA GLU A 157 -13.63 14.77 -17.14
C GLU A 157 -12.53 15.39 -16.28
N GLN A 158 -12.38 14.92 -15.04
CA GLN A 158 -11.39 15.44 -14.09
C GLN A 158 -10.09 14.64 -14.13
N ASP A 159 -9.00 15.25 -13.69
CA ASP A 159 -7.74 14.52 -13.48
C ASP A 159 -7.80 13.87 -12.10
N VAL A 160 -7.53 12.56 -12.03
CA VAL A 160 -7.67 11.76 -10.81
C VAL A 160 -6.35 11.12 -10.44
N THR A 161 -5.90 11.32 -9.20
CA THR A 161 -4.75 10.61 -8.62
C THR A 161 -5.25 9.60 -7.60
N VAL A 162 -4.93 8.32 -7.77
CA VAL A 162 -5.29 7.23 -6.84
C VAL A 162 -4.03 6.75 -6.13
N THR A 163 -4.07 6.61 -4.81
CA THR A 163 -2.89 6.21 -4.05
C THR A 163 -2.72 4.70 -3.92
N ILE A 164 -1.46 4.29 -3.88
CA ILE A 164 -1.01 2.91 -3.69
C ILE A 164 0.12 2.87 -2.65
N PRO A 165 0.30 1.77 -1.91
CA PRO A 165 1.45 1.60 -1.05
C PRO A 165 2.71 1.58 -1.91
N ALA A 166 3.76 2.25 -1.47
CA ALA A 166 5.00 2.36 -2.26
C ALA A 166 5.62 0.98 -2.56
N SER A 167 5.38 0.04 -1.66
CA SER A 167 5.86 -1.33 -1.69
C SER A 167 5.09 -2.25 -2.66
N PHE A 168 4.01 -1.79 -3.30
CA PHE A 168 3.29 -2.57 -4.31
C PHE A 168 4.20 -2.90 -5.49
N ASP A 169 4.25 -4.19 -5.82
CA ASP A 169 4.90 -4.71 -7.02
C ASP A 169 4.12 -4.30 -8.29
N PRO A 170 4.72 -4.46 -9.48
CA PRO A 170 4.06 -4.11 -10.73
C PRO A 170 2.69 -4.76 -10.95
N ALA A 171 2.49 -6.01 -10.54
CA ALA A 171 1.24 -6.73 -10.71
C ALA A 171 0.11 -6.12 -9.86
N ALA A 172 0.38 -5.80 -8.59
CA ALA A 172 -0.57 -5.13 -7.71
C ALA A 172 -0.92 -3.70 -8.20
N ARG A 173 0.05 -2.99 -8.78
CA ARG A 173 -0.18 -1.68 -9.41
C ARG A 173 -1.09 -1.79 -10.63
N GLU A 174 -0.87 -2.78 -11.49
CA GLU A 174 -1.73 -3.04 -12.66
C GLU A 174 -3.16 -3.38 -12.23
N LEU A 175 -3.34 -4.25 -11.24
CA LEU A 175 -4.66 -4.59 -10.71
C LEU A 175 -5.41 -3.39 -10.12
N THR A 176 -4.69 -2.47 -9.47
CA THR A 176 -5.30 -1.23 -8.96
C THR A 176 -5.72 -0.31 -10.11
N ALA A 177 -4.90 -0.19 -11.15
CA ALA A 177 -5.25 0.56 -12.36
C ALA A 177 -6.45 -0.07 -13.09
N GLU A 178 -6.50 -1.41 -13.18
CA GLU A 178 -7.64 -2.14 -13.74
C GLU A 178 -8.93 -1.88 -12.94
N ALA A 179 -8.86 -1.92 -11.60
CA ALA A 179 -9.99 -1.63 -10.74
C ALA A 179 -10.56 -0.22 -10.98
N ALA A 180 -9.67 0.76 -11.10
CA ALA A 180 -10.04 2.15 -11.36
C ALA A 180 -10.60 2.35 -12.77
N ALA A 181 -10.00 1.72 -13.79
CA ALA A 181 -10.52 1.74 -15.15
C ALA A 181 -11.93 1.14 -15.21
N ALA A 182 -12.17 0.00 -14.56
CA ALA A 182 -13.48 -0.63 -14.45
C ALA A 182 -14.50 0.25 -13.69
N ALA A 183 -14.05 1.04 -12.72
CA ALA A 183 -14.87 2.04 -12.03
C ALA A 183 -15.10 3.32 -12.85
N GLY A 184 -14.51 3.46 -14.04
CA GLY A 184 -14.71 4.60 -14.95
C GLY A 184 -13.74 5.78 -14.75
N TYR A 185 -12.53 5.52 -14.25
CA TYR A 185 -11.52 6.55 -13.98
C TYR A 185 -10.71 6.84 -15.25
N ALA A 186 -11.27 7.65 -16.16
CA ALA A 186 -10.73 7.85 -17.50
C ALA A 186 -9.34 8.54 -17.54
N ARG A 187 -9.08 9.47 -16.62
CA ARG A 187 -7.82 10.26 -16.55
C ARG A 187 -7.13 10.04 -15.22
N MET A 188 -6.68 8.81 -14.98
CA MET A 188 -6.07 8.42 -13.71
C MET A 188 -4.55 8.46 -13.71
N THR A 189 -3.96 8.64 -12.54
CA THR A 189 -2.53 8.41 -12.27
C THR A 189 -2.37 7.80 -10.90
N LEU A 190 -1.43 6.85 -10.75
CA LEU A 190 -1.09 6.28 -9.46
C LEU A 190 -0.05 7.14 -8.75
N LEU A 191 -0.19 7.27 -7.43
CA LEU A 191 0.80 7.94 -6.59
C LEU A 191 1.08 7.08 -5.36
N GLU A 192 2.33 7.05 -4.93
CA GLU A 192 2.67 6.33 -3.71
C GLU A 192 2.17 7.07 -2.47
N GLU A 193 1.54 6.36 -1.54
CA GLU A 193 1.03 6.88 -0.27
C GLU A 193 2.05 7.73 0.51
N PRO A 194 3.31 7.27 0.74
CA PRO A 194 4.29 8.10 1.45
C PRO A 194 4.68 9.38 0.68
N GLN A 195 4.64 9.35 -0.65
CA GLN A 195 4.84 10.57 -1.45
C GLN A 195 3.64 11.51 -1.33
N ALA A 196 2.42 10.97 -1.34
CA ALA A 196 1.21 11.74 -1.10
C ALA A 196 1.26 12.41 0.28
N ALA A 197 1.63 11.68 1.33
CA ALA A 197 1.81 12.26 2.68
C ALA A 197 2.80 13.45 2.66
N LEU A 198 3.90 13.33 1.93
CA LEU A 198 4.87 14.42 1.77
C LEU A 198 4.31 15.61 0.99
N TYR A 199 3.55 15.38 -0.09
CA TYR A 199 2.86 16.45 -0.82
C TYR A 199 1.85 17.19 0.05
N SER A 200 1.13 16.48 0.92
CA SER A 200 0.22 17.11 1.89
C SER A 200 0.98 17.98 2.89
N TRP A 201 2.11 17.51 3.42
CA TRP A 201 2.97 18.30 4.30
C TRP A 201 3.49 19.57 3.61
N ILE A 202 3.92 19.48 2.35
CA ILE A 202 4.34 20.64 1.53
C ILE A 202 3.20 21.64 1.36
N GLN A 203 2.02 21.15 0.97
CA GLN A 203 0.83 21.96 0.71
C GLN A 203 0.40 22.70 1.98
N LYS A 204 0.26 21.97 3.09
CA LYS A 204 -0.17 22.51 4.38
C LYS A 204 0.80 23.55 4.92
N SER A 205 2.10 23.36 4.68
CA SER A 205 3.13 24.28 5.14
C SER A 205 3.08 25.65 4.47
N ALA A 206 2.32 25.83 3.38
CA ALA A 206 2.20 27.11 2.65
C ALA A 206 3.58 27.76 2.38
N GLY A 207 4.52 26.95 1.89
CA GLY A 207 5.90 27.36 1.61
C GLY A 207 6.88 27.33 2.80
N GLN A 208 6.40 27.23 4.04
CA GLN A 208 7.26 27.19 5.24
C GLN A 208 8.05 25.89 5.39
N TRP A 209 7.70 24.84 4.63
CA TRP A 209 8.42 23.56 4.65
C TRP A 209 9.91 23.75 4.32
N ARG A 210 10.26 24.74 3.49
CA ARG A 210 11.64 25.12 3.15
C ARG A 210 12.46 25.63 4.34
N LYS A 211 11.82 25.99 5.44
CA LYS A 211 12.49 26.34 6.71
C LYS A 211 12.69 25.12 7.60
N GLN A 212 11.92 24.05 7.37
CA GLN A 212 12.00 22.81 8.11
C GLN A 212 13.03 21.84 7.52
N VAL A 213 13.45 22.02 6.27
CA VAL A 213 14.44 21.16 5.62
C VAL A 213 15.49 21.96 4.87
N LYS A 214 16.65 21.35 4.67
CA LYS A 214 17.78 21.91 3.89
C LYS A 214 18.37 20.85 2.97
N VAL A 215 19.12 21.29 1.96
CA VAL A 215 19.88 20.39 1.08
C VAL A 215 20.73 19.44 1.91
N GLY A 216 20.67 18.16 1.58
CA GLY A 216 21.34 17.07 2.29
C GLY A 216 20.54 16.48 3.45
N ASP A 217 19.36 17.01 3.78
CA ASP A 217 18.46 16.34 4.71
C ASP A 217 17.92 15.03 4.12
N ILE A 218 17.81 14.01 4.98
CA ILE A 218 17.21 12.72 4.67
C ILE A 218 15.95 12.60 5.53
N ILE A 219 14.79 12.67 4.88
CA ILE A 219 13.48 12.56 5.51
C ILE A 219 13.07 11.08 5.52
N LEU A 220 12.85 10.52 6.70
CA LEU A 220 12.20 9.24 6.88
C LEU A 220 10.69 9.45 6.98
N VAL A 221 9.93 8.91 6.04
CA VAL A 221 8.48 8.82 6.13
C VAL A 221 8.12 7.49 6.78
N VAL A 222 7.39 7.55 7.89
CA VAL A 222 6.88 6.39 8.61
C VAL A 222 5.36 6.42 8.55
N ASP A 223 4.78 5.56 7.71
CA ASP A 223 3.33 5.42 7.57
C ASP A 223 2.87 4.14 8.26
N VAL A 224 2.04 4.28 9.30
CA VAL A 224 1.41 3.13 9.97
C VAL A 224 -0.09 3.35 10.00
N GLY A 225 -0.76 2.71 9.04
CA GLY A 225 -2.20 2.72 8.88
C GLY A 225 -2.91 1.66 9.74
N GLY A 226 -4.15 1.36 9.38
CA GLY A 226 -4.93 0.29 10.01
C GLY A 226 -4.38 -1.09 9.68
N GLY A 227 -4.08 -1.37 8.41
CA GLY A 227 -3.66 -2.72 7.99
C GLY A 227 -2.18 -2.87 7.64
N THR A 228 -1.46 -1.78 7.41
CA THR A 228 -0.11 -1.81 6.81
C THR A 228 0.84 -0.83 7.46
N THR A 229 2.13 -1.14 7.36
CA THR A 229 3.24 -0.25 7.66
C THR A 229 4.08 -0.07 6.41
N ASP A 230 4.26 1.17 5.97
CA ASP A 230 5.04 1.54 4.80
C ASP A 230 6.12 2.55 5.21
N LEU A 231 7.36 2.31 4.76
CA LEU A 231 8.52 3.12 5.09
C LEU A 231 9.12 3.70 3.81
N SER A 232 9.57 4.95 3.85
CA SER A 232 10.23 5.58 2.71
C SER A 232 11.29 6.57 3.14
N LEU A 233 12.32 6.73 2.31
CA LEU A 233 13.40 7.68 2.51
C LEU A 233 13.41 8.68 1.36
N ILE A 234 13.41 9.97 1.70
CA ILE A 234 13.41 11.08 0.75
C ILE A 234 14.64 11.95 1.02
N ALA A 235 15.46 12.16 0.00
CA ALA A 235 16.55 13.11 0.01
C ALA A 235 16.03 14.50 -0.35
N VAL A 236 16.59 15.51 0.29
CA VAL A 236 16.43 16.90 -0.09
C VAL A 236 17.66 17.30 -0.90
N ILE A 237 17.49 17.52 -2.20
CA ILE A 237 18.55 17.91 -3.13
C ILE A 237 18.30 19.31 -3.68
N GLU A 238 19.30 19.87 -4.35
CA GLU A 238 19.15 21.13 -5.10
C GLU A 238 19.38 20.87 -6.58
N ARG A 239 18.47 21.40 -7.41
CA ARG A 239 18.61 21.38 -8.87
C ARG A 239 18.18 22.74 -9.42
N ASP A 240 19.00 23.33 -10.27
CA ASP A 240 18.76 24.65 -10.86
C ASP A 240 18.41 25.74 -9.82
N GLY A 241 19.06 25.69 -8.65
CA GLY A 241 18.83 26.62 -7.53
C GLY A 241 17.51 26.44 -6.78
N ASN A 242 16.77 25.35 -7.04
CA ASN A 242 15.53 25.01 -6.35
C ASN A 242 15.68 23.75 -5.51
N LEU A 243 15.11 23.77 -4.30
CA LEU A 243 14.95 22.57 -3.48
C LEU A 243 14.03 21.57 -4.19
N GLU A 244 14.54 20.36 -4.39
CA GLU A 244 13.83 19.21 -4.94
C GLU A 244 13.85 18.07 -3.92
N LEU A 245 12.79 17.27 -3.92
CA LEU A 245 12.67 16.09 -3.06
C LEU A 245 12.83 14.86 -3.93
N HIS A 246 13.76 13.97 -3.57
CA HIS A 246 14.10 12.80 -4.34
C HIS A 246 13.92 11.53 -3.50
N ARG A 247 13.00 10.65 -3.89
CA ARG A 247 12.78 9.39 -3.18
C ARG A 247 13.97 8.46 -3.41
N ILE A 248 14.62 8.06 -2.32
CA ILE A 248 15.84 7.25 -2.31
C ILE A 248 15.52 5.77 -2.16
N ALA A 249 14.57 5.44 -1.28
CA ALA A 249 14.27 4.05 -0.94
C ALA A 249 12.84 3.88 -0.46
N VAL A 250 12.33 2.67 -0.65
CA VAL A 250 11.01 2.21 -0.22
C VAL A 250 11.18 0.90 0.54
N GLY A 251 10.50 0.76 1.68
CA GLY A 251 10.48 -0.45 2.49
C GLY A 251 9.64 -1.56 1.89
N ASP A 252 9.68 -2.74 2.51
CA ASP A 252 8.81 -3.85 2.11
C ASP A 252 7.35 -3.55 2.46
N HIS A 253 6.40 -4.24 1.83
CA HIS A 253 5.00 -4.13 2.21
C HIS A 253 4.75 -4.95 3.48
N ILE A 254 4.54 -4.29 4.61
CA ILE A 254 4.37 -4.98 5.88
C ILE A 254 2.88 -4.98 6.22
N LEU A 255 2.24 -6.16 6.15
CA LEU A 255 0.88 -6.39 6.63
C LEU A 255 0.84 -6.40 8.17
N LEU A 256 0.99 -5.21 8.74
CA LEU A 256 1.10 -4.94 10.16
C LEU A 256 0.64 -3.50 10.43
N GLY A 257 -0.40 -3.32 11.23
CA GLY A 257 -0.90 -1.98 11.58
C GLY A 257 -1.81 -1.97 12.80
N GLY A 258 -2.66 -0.95 12.88
CA GLY A 258 -3.62 -0.77 13.98
C GLY A 258 -4.58 -1.95 14.19
N ASP A 259 -4.96 -2.67 13.13
CA ASP A 259 -5.86 -3.82 13.19
C ASP A 259 -5.19 -5.02 13.89
N ASN A 260 -3.89 -5.21 13.68
CA ASN A 260 -3.10 -6.21 14.41
C ASN A 260 -2.96 -5.86 15.89
N MET A 261 -2.82 -4.57 16.21
CA MET A 261 -2.78 -4.07 17.58
C MET A 261 -4.11 -4.34 18.30
N ASP A 262 -5.24 -4.07 17.63
CA ASP A 262 -6.58 -4.31 18.17
C ASP A 262 -6.81 -5.79 18.46
N LEU A 263 -6.39 -6.67 17.53
CA LEU A 263 -6.48 -8.12 17.70
C LEU A 263 -5.58 -8.62 18.84
N ALA A 264 -4.35 -8.12 18.95
CA ALA A 264 -3.43 -8.49 20.02
C ALA A 264 -3.98 -8.14 21.41
N LEU A 265 -4.55 -6.94 21.55
CA LEU A 265 -5.22 -6.51 22.78
C LEU A 265 -6.45 -7.37 23.09
N ALA A 266 -7.26 -7.72 22.08
CA ALA A 266 -8.39 -8.62 22.25
C ALA A 266 -7.97 -10.00 22.78
N HIS A 267 -6.85 -10.55 22.29
CA HIS A 267 -6.30 -11.80 22.81
C HIS A 267 -5.76 -11.70 24.24
N VAL A 268 -5.18 -10.55 24.62
CA VAL A 268 -4.79 -10.29 26.02
C VAL A 268 -6.02 -10.31 26.92
N VAL A 269 -7.07 -9.58 26.55
CA VAL A 269 -8.33 -9.54 27.29
C VAL A 269 -9.03 -10.91 27.33
N ALA A 270 -9.05 -11.64 26.21
CA ALA A 270 -9.64 -12.97 26.14
C ALA A 270 -8.89 -13.97 27.06
N ARG A 271 -7.56 -13.90 27.13
CA ARG A 271 -6.78 -14.71 28.08
C ARG A 271 -7.05 -14.35 29.53
N LYS A 272 -7.21 -13.06 29.84
CA LYS A 272 -7.62 -12.58 31.17
C LYS A 272 -9.00 -13.14 31.56
N LEU A 273 -9.97 -13.09 30.66
CA LEU A 273 -11.30 -13.68 30.85
C LEU A 273 -11.25 -15.20 31.04
N ALA A 274 -10.44 -15.89 30.24
CA ALA A 274 -10.26 -17.34 30.33
C ALA A 274 -9.70 -17.76 31.70
N ALA A 275 -8.73 -17.00 32.22
CA ALA A 275 -8.18 -17.20 33.58
C ALA A 275 -9.23 -16.96 34.69
N GLN A 276 -10.26 -16.15 34.41
CA GLN A 276 -11.41 -15.92 35.29
C GLN A 276 -12.57 -16.91 35.06
N GLY A 277 -12.37 -17.94 34.22
CA GLY A 277 -13.37 -18.98 33.94
C GLY A 277 -14.34 -18.65 32.80
N THR A 278 -14.13 -17.55 32.06
CA THR A 278 -14.96 -17.15 30.92
C THR A 278 -14.20 -17.36 29.61
N GLN A 279 -14.56 -18.38 28.85
CA GLN A 279 -14.01 -18.61 27.51
C GLN A 279 -14.77 -17.79 26.48
N ALA A 280 -14.05 -16.96 25.71
CA ALA A 280 -14.62 -16.20 24.61
C ALA A 280 -14.70 -17.07 23.35
N ASP A 281 -15.88 -17.17 22.75
CA ASP A 281 -16.04 -17.82 21.44
C ASP A 281 -15.49 -16.93 20.29
N PRO A 282 -15.35 -17.44 19.05
CA PRO A 282 -14.82 -16.67 17.93
C PRO A 282 -15.61 -15.39 17.58
N TRP A 283 -16.90 -15.36 17.86
CA TRP A 283 -17.72 -14.16 17.67
C TRP A 283 -17.45 -13.13 18.78
N GLN A 284 -17.34 -13.58 20.03
CA GLN A 284 -16.99 -12.73 21.16
C GLN A 284 -15.57 -12.16 21.04
N LEU A 285 -14.61 -12.92 20.51
CA LEU A 285 -13.26 -12.42 20.24
C LEU A 285 -13.30 -11.26 19.23
N ARG A 286 -14.12 -11.34 18.19
CA ARG A 286 -14.28 -10.24 17.22
C ARG A 286 -14.92 -9.01 17.86
N ALA A 287 -15.97 -9.20 18.67
CA ALA A 287 -16.55 -8.10 19.43
C ALA A 287 -15.54 -7.46 20.40
N LEU A 288 -14.68 -8.27 21.03
CA LEU A 288 -13.56 -7.78 21.83
C LEU A 288 -12.56 -6.97 20.99
N THR A 289 -12.25 -7.37 19.75
CA THR A 289 -11.38 -6.60 18.84
C THR A 289 -11.93 -5.19 18.60
N TYR A 290 -13.22 -5.06 18.26
CA TYR A 290 -13.84 -3.75 18.09
C TYR A 290 -13.85 -2.92 19.38
N ALA A 291 -14.15 -3.53 20.53
CA ALA A 291 -14.14 -2.85 21.81
C ALA A 291 -12.71 -2.41 22.22
N CYS A 292 -11.71 -3.26 21.96
CA CYS A 292 -10.30 -2.96 22.21
C CYS A 292 -9.78 -1.83 21.33
N ARG A 293 -10.28 -1.67 20.10
CA ARG A 293 -9.94 -0.53 19.26
C ARG A 293 -10.30 0.80 19.92
N ALA A 294 -11.57 0.95 20.32
CA ALA A 294 -12.03 2.18 20.98
C ALA A 294 -11.29 2.45 22.30
N ALA A 295 -11.03 1.40 23.07
CA ALA A 295 -10.25 1.49 24.30
C ALA A 295 -8.78 1.86 24.06
N LYS A 296 -8.14 1.28 23.03
CA LYS A 296 -6.77 1.58 22.60
C LYS A 296 -6.66 3.06 22.22
N GLU A 297 -7.56 3.53 21.36
CA GLU A 297 -7.59 4.94 20.93
C GLU A 297 -7.72 5.87 22.15
N THR A 298 -8.63 5.57 23.08
CA THR A 298 -8.81 6.36 24.32
C THR A 298 -7.54 6.40 25.18
N LEU A 299 -6.94 5.23 25.48
CA LEU A 299 -5.76 5.11 26.34
C LEU A 299 -4.49 5.71 25.72
N LEU A 300 -4.39 5.71 24.39
CA LEU A 300 -3.29 6.31 23.65
C LEU A 300 -3.41 7.83 23.51
N THR A 301 -4.61 8.39 23.64
CA THR A 301 -4.88 9.83 23.56
C THR A 301 -4.80 10.52 24.91
N ASP A 302 -5.34 9.91 25.97
CA ASP A 302 -5.33 10.50 27.31
C ASP A 302 -4.39 9.74 28.25
N PRO A 303 -3.21 10.29 28.59
CA PRO A 303 -2.28 9.68 29.54
C PRO A 303 -2.85 9.46 30.95
N ALA A 304 -3.88 10.21 31.36
CA ALA A 304 -4.47 10.12 32.70
C ALA A 304 -5.46 8.95 32.85
N THR A 305 -5.97 8.40 31.74
CA THR A 305 -6.88 7.26 31.78
C THR A 305 -6.10 5.98 32.09
N GLU A 306 -6.36 5.33 33.23
CA GLU A 306 -5.67 4.09 33.63
C GLU A 306 -6.33 2.81 33.10
N SER A 307 -7.63 2.83 32.85
CA SER A 307 -8.35 1.72 32.24
C SER A 307 -9.61 2.17 31.51
N VAL A 308 -10.07 1.37 30.54
CA VAL A 308 -11.31 1.58 29.80
C VAL A 308 -12.18 0.34 29.93
N PRO A 309 -13.45 0.46 30.39
CA PRO A 309 -14.35 -0.67 30.51
C PRO A 309 -14.74 -1.22 29.14
N LEU A 310 -14.76 -2.54 29.01
CA LEU A 310 -15.17 -3.27 27.82
C LEU A 310 -16.44 -4.07 28.12
N VAL A 311 -17.44 -3.95 27.24
CA VAL A 311 -18.70 -4.69 27.34
C VAL A 311 -18.92 -5.47 26.05
N VAL A 312 -19.01 -6.80 26.17
CA VAL A 312 -19.26 -7.69 25.04
C VAL A 312 -20.60 -8.40 25.24
N PRO A 313 -21.52 -8.36 24.26
CA PRO A 313 -22.80 -9.05 24.39
C PRO A 313 -22.60 -10.57 24.49
N SER A 314 -23.54 -11.25 25.15
CA SER A 314 -23.58 -12.72 25.21
C SER A 314 -24.52 -13.28 24.13
N ARG A 315 -24.24 -14.50 23.63
CA ARG A 315 -25.08 -15.21 22.64
C ARG A 315 -25.51 -16.60 23.13
N GLY A 316 -26.64 -17.10 22.63
CA GLY A 316 -27.13 -18.48 22.83
C GLY A 316 -28.00 -18.67 24.07
N ALA A 317 -28.10 -19.91 24.57
CA ALA A 317 -28.93 -20.29 25.73
C ALA A 317 -28.58 -19.56 27.05
N LYS A 318 -27.51 -18.77 27.06
CA LYS A 318 -27.09 -17.87 28.15
C LYS A 318 -27.59 -16.42 28.00
N LEU A 319 -28.52 -16.14 27.09
CA LEU A 319 -29.19 -14.83 26.95
C LEU A 319 -29.87 -14.36 28.25
N ILE A 320 -30.25 -15.29 29.13
CA ILE A 320 -30.74 -15.03 30.47
C ILE A 320 -29.54 -15.01 31.44
N GLY A 321 -28.60 -14.05 31.31
CA GLY A 321 -27.39 -14.11 32.16
C GLY A 321 -26.24 -13.10 32.03
N GLY A 322 -26.35 -12.02 31.23
CA GLY A 322 -25.45 -10.87 31.31
C GLY A 322 -24.37 -10.74 30.22
N SER A 323 -23.98 -9.49 29.92
CA SER A 323 -22.84 -9.13 29.07
C SER A 323 -21.52 -9.49 29.76
N ILE A 324 -20.50 -9.93 29.00
CA ILE A 324 -19.14 -10.03 29.53
C ILE A 324 -18.67 -8.60 29.80
N ARG A 325 -18.33 -8.32 31.06
CA ARG A 325 -17.74 -7.05 31.48
C ARG A 325 -16.29 -7.30 31.86
N THR A 326 -15.40 -6.53 31.28
CA THR A 326 -13.97 -6.52 31.59
C THR A 326 -13.46 -5.11 31.34
N GLU A 327 -12.15 -4.93 31.32
CA GLU A 327 -11.52 -3.65 30.99
C GLU A 327 -10.23 -3.89 30.22
N LEU A 328 -9.77 -2.87 29.50
CA LEU A 328 -8.39 -2.80 29.01
C LEU A 328 -7.64 -1.79 29.89
N THR A 329 -6.53 -2.22 30.50
CA THR A 329 -5.71 -1.37 31.35
C THR A 329 -4.55 -0.73 30.59
N ARG A 330 -4.04 0.41 31.08
CA ARG A 330 -2.82 1.06 30.57
C ARG A 330 -1.62 0.13 30.62
N ALA A 331 -1.48 -0.68 31.68
CA ALA A 331 -0.39 -1.64 31.79
C ALA A 331 -0.44 -2.70 30.68
N GLU A 332 -1.62 -3.26 30.39
CA GLU A 332 -1.82 -4.21 29.28
C GLU A 332 -1.54 -3.56 27.92
N LEU A 333 -1.98 -2.31 27.73
CA LEU A 333 -1.70 -1.53 26.54
C LEU A 333 -0.20 -1.27 26.36
N THR A 334 0.51 -0.79 27.39
CA THR A 334 1.95 -0.55 27.34
C THR A 334 2.71 -1.83 27.00
N GLN A 335 2.41 -2.93 27.71
CA GLN A 335 3.09 -4.20 27.47
C GLN A 335 2.85 -4.75 26.06
N THR A 336 1.64 -4.56 25.52
CA THR A 336 1.27 -5.11 24.21
C THR A 336 1.72 -4.21 23.08
N ILE A 337 1.46 -2.91 23.17
CA ILE A 337 1.70 -1.95 22.09
C ILE A 337 3.13 -1.41 22.14
N LEU A 338 3.56 -0.81 23.25
CA LEU A 338 4.88 -0.18 23.35
C LEU A 338 6.00 -1.22 23.41
N GLU A 339 5.81 -2.30 24.16
CA GLU A 339 6.84 -3.34 24.29
C GLU A 339 6.69 -4.49 23.27
N GLY A 340 5.53 -4.62 22.63
CA GLY A 340 5.30 -5.63 21.60
C GLY A 340 5.48 -5.10 20.17
N PHE A 341 4.73 -4.05 19.80
CA PHE A 341 4.76 -3.49 18.44
C PHE A 341 5.86 -2.44 18.24
N PHE A 342 6.24 -1.71 19.28
CA PHE A 342 7.27 -0.66 19.21
C PHE A 342 8.42 -0.84 20.22
N PRO A 343 8.99 -2.06 20.41
CA PRO A 343 10.03 -2.28 21.40
C PRO A 343 11.26 -1.40 21.13
N GLN A 344 11.94 -0.95 22.18
CA GLN A 344 13.29 -0.41 22.05
C GLN A 344 14.25 -1.53 21.69
N VAL A 345 14.90 -1.40 20.54
CA VAL A 345 15.82 -2.40 19.96
C VAL A 345 17.06 -1.69 19.44
N ASP A 346 18.14 -2.41 19.18
CA ASP A 346 19.34 -1.86 18.52
C ASP A 346 19.14 -1.66 17.00
N ALA A 347 19.94 -0.79 16.37
CA ALA A 347 19.89 -0.54 14.92
C ALA A 347 20.23 -1.79 14.06
N ALA A 348 20.97 -2.73 14.65
CA ALA A 348 21.29 -4.02 14.02
C ALA A 348 20.15 -5.05 14.13
N ALA A 349 19.07 -4.75 14.87
CA ALA A 349 17.95 -5.66 15.02
C ALA A 349 17.29 -5.96 13.67
N ARG A 350 16.83 -7.19 13.49
CA ARG A 350 16.11 -7.66 12.31
C ARG A 350 14.80 -8.34 12.72
N PRO A 351 13.77 -8.31 11.85
CA PRO A 351 12.53 -9.06 12.07
C PRO A 351 12.80 -10.55 12.29
N VAL A 352 12.15 -11.13 13.30
CA VAL A 352 12.24 -12.56 13.61
C VAL A 352 11.45 -13.35 12.57
N THR A 353 12.15 -14.17 11.79
CA THR A 353 11.53 -15.12 10.87
C THR A 353 11.41 -16.48 11.54
N ARG A 354 10.20 -17.05 11.59
CA ARG A 354 9.94 -18.41 12.06
C ARG A 354 9.80 -19.33 10.84
N ALA A 355 10.27 -20.57 10.97
CA ALA A 355 9.99 -21.60 9.97
C ALA A 355 8.46 -21.75 9.88
N ARG A 356 7.88 -21.53 8.68
CA ARG A 356 6.46 -21.77 8.45
C ARG A 356 6.20 -23.26 8.67
N ALA A 357 5.16 -23.60 9.42
CA ALA A 357 4.67 -24.98 9.46
C ALA A 357 4.29 -25.40 8.04
N GLY A 358 4.56 -26.65 7.65
CA GLY A 358 4.35 -27.14 6.28
C GLY A 358 2.91 -27.11 5.77
N LEU A 359 1.94 -26.80 6.64
CA LEU A 359 0.53 -26.58 6.30
C LEU A 359 0.10 -25.22 6.88
N THR A 360 -0.26 -24.27 6.02
CA THR A 360 -0.83 -22.98 6.41
C THR A 360 -2.21 -22.81 5.79
N GLN A 361 -3.17 -22.31 6.57
CA GLN A 361 -4.48 -21.93 6.03
C GLN A 361 -4.31 -20.80 5.01
N LEU A 362 -5.09 -20.83 3.92
CA LEU A 362 -5.17 -19.74 2.95
C LEU A 362 -5.64 -18.46 3.66
N GLY A 363 -4.78 -17.45 3.69
CA GLY A 363 -4.96 -16.23 4.47
C GLY A 363 -3.96 -15.16 4.04
N LEU A 364 -4.17 -13.91 4.46
CA LEU A 364 -3.19 -12.86 4.22
C LEU A 364 -1.84 -13.22 4.88
N PRO A 365 -0.70 -12.96 4.21
CA PRO A 365 0.63 -13.26 4.73
C PRO A 365 1.07 -12.18 5.74
N TYR A 366 0.38 -12.11 6.88
CA TYR A 366 0.71 -11.17 7.96
C TYR A 366 2.18 -11.25 8.38
N ALA A 367 2.73 -10.11 8.80
CA ALA A 367 4.10 -10.06 9.31
C ALA A 367 4.28 -11.04 10.47
N GLN A 368 5.32 -11.87 10.41
CA GLN A 368 5.60 -12.85 11.47
C GLN A 368 6.12 -12.20 12.76
N ASP A 369 6.82 -11.08 12.60
CA ASP A 369 7.28 -10.23 13.68
C ASP A 369 6.42 -8.97 13.72
N ALA A 370 5.81 -8.73 14.88
CA ALA A 370 4.97 -7.57 15.13
C ALA A 370 5.75 -6.31 15.51
N ALA A 371 7.06 -6.40 15.75
CA ALA A 371 7.88 -5.27 16.15
C ALA A 371 8.22 -4.36 14.94
N ILE A 372 7.42 -3.32 14.73
CA ILE A 372 7.62 -2.29 13.69
C ILE A 372 9.01 -1.66 13.79
N THR A 373 9.54 -1.48 15.00
CA THR A 373 10.90 -0.95 15.20
C THR A 373 12.01 -1.87 14.66
N ARG A 374 11.83 -3.20 14.64
CA ARG A 374 12.78 -4.13 14.01
C ARG A 374 12.72 -4.04 12.49
N HIS A 375 11.52 -3.88 11.93
CA HIS A 375 11.35 -3.64 10.49
C HIS A 375 11.98 -2.32 10.06
N LEU A 376 11.81 -1.26 10.85
CA LEU A 376 12.46 0.03 10.63
C LEU A 376 14.00 -0.08 10.68
N ALA A 377 14.55 -0.75 11.69
CA ALA A 377 15.99 -1.00 11.81
C ALA A 377 16.53 -1.76 10.59
N ALA A 378 15.84 -2.82 10.16
CA ALA A 378 16.20 -3.58 8.96
C ALA A 378 16.14 -2.74 7.69
N PHE A 379 15.09 -1.92 7.52
CA PHE A 379 14.96 -1.02 6.39
C PHE A 379 16.13 -0.04 6.31
N LEU A 380 16.42 0.71 7.38
CA LEU A 380 17.53 1.66 7.39
C LEU A 380 18.88 0.97 7.20
N GLY A 381 19.07 -0.23 7.78
CA GLY A 381 20.28 -1.03 7.61
C GLY A 381 20.52 -1.45 6.16
N ARG A 382 19.49 -1.93 5.46
CA ARG A 382 19.59 -2.28 4.02
C ARG A 382 19.93 -1.09 3.14
N GLN A 383 19.57 0.12 3.58
CA GLN A 383 19.81 1.35 2.83
C GLN A 383 21.12 2.05 3.23
N ALA A 384 22.02 1.38 3.97
CA ALA A 384 23.29 1.97 4.40
C ALA A 384 24.20 2.45 3.25
N GLY A 385 24.03 1.96 2.01
CA GLY A 385 24.77 2.45 0.83
C GLY A 385 24.01 3.48 -0.02
N ALA A 386 22.82 3.90 0.41
CA ALA A 386 21.85 4.53 -0.47
C ALA A 386 22.22 5.93 -0.98
N LEU A 387 23.13 6.65 -0.31
CA LEU A 387 23.54 8.00 -0.73
C LEU A 387 24.80 8.03 -1.60
N ALA A 388 25.52 6.91 -1.69
CA ALA A 388 26.80 6.84 -2.39
C ALA A 388 26.69 7.24 -3.88
N GLU A 389 25.50 7.10 -4.45
CA GLU A 389 25.23 7.29 -5.88
C GLU A 389 24.42 8.55 -6.19
N ILE A 390 23.99 9.31 -5.17
CA ILE A 390 23.24 10.55 -5.39
C ILE A 390 24.21 11.72 -5.39
N GLU A 391 24.28 12.42 -6.53
CA GLU A 391 25.12 13.60 -6.70
C GLU A 391 24.85 14.65 -5.61
N GLY A 392 25.91 15.07 -4.92
CA GLY A 392 25.84 16.05 -3.84
C GLY A 392 25.52 15.47 -2.46
N LEU A 393 25.20 14.17 -2.35
CA LEU A 393 24.90 13.50 -1.08
C LEU A 393 25.94 12.47 -0.65
N GLN A 394 26.97 12.20 -1.45
CA GLN A 394 27.96 11.17 -1.16
C GLN A 394 28.69 11.40 0.17
N ALA A 395 28.96 12.67 0.50
CA ALA A 395 29.62 13.05 1.74
C ALA A 395 28.69 13.04 2.98
N MET A 396 27.38 12.87 2.79
CA MET A 396 26.39 12.92 3.87
C MET A 396 26.30 11.61 4.65
N GLN A 397 26.96 10.55 4.17
CA GLN A 397 27.06 9.28 4.87
C GLN A 397 28.51 8.97 5.22
N PRO A 398 28.88 8.95 6.51
CA PRO A 398 30.25 8.66 6.90
C PRO A 398 30.60 7.18 6.65
N ASP A 399 31.86 6.95 6.30
CA ASP A 399 32.42 5.61 6.09
C ASP A 399 32.16 4.72 7.33
N GLY A 400 31.59 3.54 7.09
CA GLY A 400 31.30 2.55 8.13
C GLY A 400 30.00 2.77 8.91
N ALA A 401 29.10 3.67 8.47
CA ALA A 401 27.74 3.75 9.03
C ALA A 401 27.00 2.41 8.88
N SER A 402 26.38 1.92 9.96
CA SER A 402 25.69 0.61 9.94
C SER A 402 24.27 0.68 9.39
N PHE A 403 23.72 1.89 9.23
CA PHE A 403 22.42 2.18 8.63
C PHE A 403 22.39 3.58 8.00
N LEU A 404 21.41 3.84 7.13
CA LEU A 404 21.16 5.19 6.63
C LEU A 404 20.59 6.09 7.72
N ARG A 405 21.25 7.20 8.02
CA ARG A 405 20.91 8.11 9.14
C ARG A 405 19.90 9.18 8.68
N PRO A 406 18.60 9.09 9.08
CA PRO A 406 17.64 10.14 8.75
C PRO A 406 17.94 11.40 9.59
N THR A 407 17.75 12.58 8.99
CA THR A 407 17.88 13.87 9.70
C THR A 407 16.52 14.46 10.07
N ALA A 408 15.45 13.99 9.44
CA ALA A 408 14.08 14.38 9.73
C ALA A 408 13.13 13.18 9.64
N VAL A 409 11.99 13.26 10.34
CA VAL A 409 10.94 12.24 10.32
C VAL A 409 9.58 12.88 10.03
N LEU A 410 8.84 12.29 9.10
CA LEU A 410 7.44 12.60 8.83
C LEU A 410 6.59 11.38 9.18
N PHE A 411 5.65 11.52 10.11
CA PHE A 411 4.70 10.46 10.45
C PHE A 411 3.42 10.58 9.62
N ASN A 412 2.87 9.44 9.20
CA ASN A 412 1.56 9.34 8.57
C ASN A 412 0.78 8.12 9.09
N GLY A 413 -0.55 8.15 8.94
CA GLY A 413 -1.41 7.05 9.34
C GLY A 413 -1.94 7.17 10.77
N GLY A 414 -3.13 6.60 11.00
CA GLY A 414 -3.92 6.82 12.21
C GLY A 414 -3.26 6.36 13.52
N VAL A 415 -2.26 5.47 13.47
CA VAL A 415 -1.53 5.01 14.65
C VAL A 415 -0.74 6.16 15.31
N PHE A 416 -0.21 7.10 14.52
CA PHE A 416 0.59 8.21 15.04
C PHE A 416 -0.22 9.42 15.52
N LYS A 417 -1.55 9.30 15.62
CA LYS A 417 -2.34 10.27 16.39
C LYS A 417 -1.93 10.29 17.87
N SER A 418 -1.34 9.20 18.34
CA SER A 418 -0.79 9.11 19.68
C SER A 418 0.61 9.72 19.75
N GLY A 419 0.75 10.80 20.52
CA GLY A 419 2.05 11.39 20.85
C GLY A 419 2.99 10.38 21.52
N LEU A 420 2.45 9.44 22.30
CA LEU A 420 3.21 8.37 22.95
C LEU A 420 3.95 7.48 21.94
N LEU A 421 3.31 7.13 20.82
CA LEU A 421 3.91 6.28 19.78
C LEU A 421 4.89 7.05 18.91
N VAL A 422 4.59 8.32 18.62
CA VAL A 422 5.53 9.25 17.96
C VAL A 422 6.81 9.38 18.78
N GLU A 423 6.70 9.67 20.07
CA GLU A 423 7.83 9.78 20.99
C GLU A 423 8.61 8.46 21.09
N ARG A 424 7.92 7.31 21.15
CA ARG A 424 8.57 6.00 21.24
C ARG A 424 9.46 5.70 20.03
N ILE A 425 9.00 5.98 18.81
CA ILE A 425 9.81 5.80 17.60
C ILE A 425 10.97 6.80 17.58
N LEU A 426 10.72 8.08 17.88
CA LEU A 426 11.78 9.09 17.91
C LEU A 426 12.86 8.77 18.95
N GLN A 427 12.49 8.31 20.14
CA GLN A 427 13.44 7.86 21.16
C GLN A 427 14.30 6.70 20.67
N THR A 428 13.69 5.71 20.02
CA THR A 428 14.39 4.54 19.49
C THR A 428 15.37 4.95 18.38
N LEU A 429 14.89 5.72 17.39
CA LEU A 429 15.70 6.22 16.26
C LEU A 429 16.84 7.14 16.74
N ASN A 430 16.55 8.08 17.64
CA ASN A 430 17.56 9.00 18.15
C ASN A 430 18.57 8.30 19.05
N GLY A 431 18.18 7.19 19.71
CA GLY A 431 19.13 6.29 20.38
C GLY A 431 20.13 5.69 19.40
N TRP A 432 19.67 5.23 18.23
CA TRP A 432 20.56 4.73 17.16
C TRP A 432 21.48 5.80 16.61
N LEU A 433 20.93 6.99 16.31
CA LEU A 433 21.71 8.12 15.81
C LEU A 433 22.79 8.54 16.81
N ALA A 434 22.44 8.63 18.09
CA ALA A 434 23.39 8.98 19.15
C ALA A 434 24.52 7.93 19.29
N ALA A 435 24.20 6.63 19.16
CA ALA A 435 25.19 5.55 19.20
C ALA A 435 26.22 5.65 18.05
N GLU A 436 25.84 6.25 16.91
CA GLU A 436 26.74 6.53 15.78
C GLU A 436 27.27 7.97 15.74
N GLY A 437 27.10 8.73 16.82
CA GLY A 437 27.59 10.12 16.94
C GLY A 437 26.88 11.13 16.04
N ALA A 438 25.67 10.82 15.56
CA ALA A 438 24.86 11.70 14.73
C ALA A 438 23.93 12.60 15.55
N ALA A 439 23.53 13.73 14.95
CA ALA A 439 22.51 14.60 15.53
C ALA A 439 21.13 13.90 15.56
N PRO A 440 20.26 14.23 16.52
CA PRO A 440 18.92 13.67 16.58
C PRO A 440 18.10 14.09 15.35
N ALA A 441 17.28 13.18 14.85
CA ALA A 441 16.33 13.45 13.78
C ALA A 441 15.22 14.38 14.30
N ARG A 442 14.87 15.35 13.45
CA ARG A 442 13.84 16.36 13.76
C ARG A 442 12.47 15.87 13.32
N LEU A 443 11.45 16.06 14.14
CA LEU A 443 10.07 15.84 13.71
C LEU A 443 9.67 16.98 12.76
N LEU A 444 9.08 16.64 11.62
CA LEU A 444 8.46 17.61 10.71
C LEU A 444 7.04 17.93 11.18
N ASP A 445 6.73 19.20 11.32
CA ASP A 445 5.47 19.69 11.86
C ASP A 445 4.38 19.81 10.79
N GLY A 446 3.11 19.72 11.22
CA GLY A 446 1.94 20.09 10.40
C GLY A 446 1.31 18.96 9.58
N ALA A 447 1.66 17.70 9.83
CA ALA A 447 1.04 16.54 9.17
C ALA A 447 -0.44 16.35 9.60
N GLU A 448 -1.33 16.11 8.63
CA GLU A 448 -2.72 15.69 8.86
C GLU A 448 -2.89 14.19 8.61
N LEU A 449 -2.81 13.36 9.64
CA LEU A 449 -2.59 11.91 9.47
C LEU A 449 -3.68 11.16 8.68
N ASP A 450 -4.97 11.44 8.91
CA ASP A 450 -6.05 10.67 8.27
C ASP A 450 -6.31 11.07 6.81
N LEU A 451 -6.08 12.34 6.49
CA LEU A 451 -6.47 12.93 5.21
C LEU A 451 -5.25 13.31 4.36
N ALA A 452 -4.02 13.18 4.90
CA ALA A 452 -2.81 13.58 4.21
C ALA A 452 -2.63 12.85 2.89
N VAL A 453 -2.96 11.57 2.81
CA VAL A 453 -2.79 10.79 1.58
C VAL A 453 -3.70 11.32 0.48
N ALA A 454 -5.02 11.43 0.72
CA ALA A 454 -5.96 11.96 -0.27
C ALA A 454 -5.64 13.42 -0.63
N ARG A 455 -5.31 14.26 0.36
CA ARG A 455 -4.93 15.65 0.13
C ARG A 455 -3.66 15.77 -0.69
N GLY A 456 -2.67 14.95 -0.37
CA GLY A 456 -1.40 14.86 -1.09
C GLY A 456 -1.59 14.47 -2.54
N ALA A 457 -2.43 13.47 -2.80
CA ALA A 457 -2.79 13.04 -4.14
C ALA A 457 -3.46 14.16 -4.96
N ALA A 458 -4.37 14.92 -4.35
CA ALA A 458 -5.04 16.04 -5.03
C ALA A 458 -4.04 17.16 -5.34
N TYR A 459 -3.15 17.47 -4.40
CA TYR A 459 -2.09 18.46 -4.61
C TYR A 459 -1.06 17.99 -5.64
N TYR A 460 -0.72 16.71 -5.69
CA TYR A 460 0.13 16.15 -6.74
C TYR A 460 -0.46 16.37 -8.13
N GLY A 461 -1.75 16.08 -8.32
CA GLY A 461 -2.44 16.34 -9.58
C GLY A 461 -2.36 17.81 -10.01
N TYR A 462 -2.46 18.73 -9.06
CA TYR A 462 -2.24 20.16 -9.28
C TYR A 462 -0.79 20.49 -9.70
N VAL A 463 0.20 19.95 -8.97
CA VAL A 463 1.62 20.21 -9.20
C VAL A 463 2.11 19.64 -10.53
N ARG A 464 1.60 18.48 -10.96
CA ARG A 464 1.97 17.83 -12.24
C ARG A 464 1.72 18.72 -13.45
N ARG A 465 0.80 19.69 -13.36
CA ARG A 465 0.52 20.70 -14.40
C ARG A 465 1.56 21.84 -14.43
N GLY A 466 2.69 21.69 -13.74
CA GLY A 466 3.79 22.66 -13.72
C GLY A 466 3.67 23.72 -12.61
N LYS A 467 2.76 23.54 -11.64
CA LYS A 467 2.48 24.51 -10.58
C LYS A 467 2.90 23.98 -9.19
N GLY A 468 4.18 24.07 -8.85
CA GLY A 468 4.70 23.72 -7.52
C GLY A 468 5.99 22.89 -7.57
N VAL A 469 6.35 22.25 -6.44
CA VAL A 469 7.57 21.43 -6.35
C VAL A 469 7.22 19.97 -6.58
N ARG A 470 7.84 19.34 -7.58
CA ARG A 470 7.70 17.90 -7.84
C ARG A 470 8.69 17.11 -6.99
N ILE A 471 8.20 16.00 -6.44
CA ILE A 471 9.02 14.93 -5.87
C ILE A 471 9.42 14.01 -7.03
N ARG A 472 10.72 13.77 -7.22
CA ARG A 472 11.25 12.80 -8.18
C ARG A 472 11.61 11.49 -7.49
N GLY A 473 11.78 10.41 -8.26
CA GLY A 473 12.17 9.11 -7.69
C GLY A 473 11.89 7.91 -8.60
N GLY A 474 11.08 8.09 -9.64
CA GLY A 474 10.80 7.07 -10.67
C GLY A 474 10.34 5.71 -10.13
N THR A 475 10.81 4.60 -10.68
CA THR A 475 10.61 3.25 -10.15
C THR A 475 11.42 3.02 -8.87
N ALA A 476 10.82 2.37 -7.86
CA ALA A 476 11.48 2.11 -6.58
C ALA A 476 12.42 0.90 -6.60
N ARG A 477 12.51 0.20 -7.73
CA ARG A 477 13.29 -1.02 -7.93
C ARG A 477 13.85 -1.05 -9.36
N ALA A 478 14.98 -1.72 -9.52
CA ALA A 478 15.39 -2.24 -10.83
C ALA A 478 14.71 -3.60 -11.06
N TYR A 479 14.36 -3.91 -12.31
CA TYR A 479 13.65 -5.14 -12.66
C TYR A 479 14.42 -5.98 -13.67
N TYR A 480 14.35 -7.29 -13.49
CA TYR A 480 15.15 -8.26 -14.23
C TYR A 480 14.30 -9.43 -14.72
N VAL A 481 14.71 -10.02 -15.83
CA VAL A 481 14.12 -11.24 -16.38
C VAL A 481 15.16 -12.36 -16.38
N ALA A 482 14.75 -13.58 -16.01
CA ALA A 482 15.61 -14.75 -16.12
C ALA A 482 15.95 -15.06 -17.59
N VAL A 483 17.22 -15.38 -17.82
CA VAL A 483 17.74 -15.88 -19.09
C VAL A 483 18.48 -17.18 -18.80
N GLU A 484 18.02 -18.28 -19.37
CA GLU A 484 18.74 -19.55 -19.27
C GLU A 484 20.04 -19.49 -20.08
N SER A 485 21.13 -19.94 -19.47
CA SER A 485 22.41 -20.02 -20.18
C SER A 485 22.39 -21.13 -21.26
N SER A 486 23.04 -20.84 -22.38
CA SER A 486 23.21 -21.79 -23.49
C SER A 486 24.35 -22.79 -23.19
N MET A 487 24.14 -23.66 -22.20
CA MET A 487 25.08 -24.75 -21.88
C MET A 487 24.57 -26.11 -22.38
N PRO A 488 25.47 -27.06 -22.73
CA PRO A 488 25.07 -28.43 -23.05
C PRO A 488 24.33 -29.07 -21.86
N ALA A 489 23.28 -29.85 -22.14
CA ALA A 489 22.54 -30.55 -21.10
C ALA A 489 23.44 -31.56 -20.37
N VAL A 490 23.66 -31.35 -19.07
CA VAL A 490 24.40 -32.27 -18.20
C VAL A 490 23.40 -32.98 -17.28
N PRO A 491 23.35 -34.32 -17.26
CA PRO A 491 22.42 -35.05 -16.39
C PRO A 491 22.59 -34.65 -14.91
N GLY A 492 21.49 -34.25 -14.27
CA GLY A 492 21.46 -33.83 -12.87
C GLY A 492 21.87 -32.37 -12.60
N PHE A 493 22.12 -31.58 -13.64
CA PHE A 493 22.40 -30.14 -13.52
C PHE A 493 21.34 -29.35 -14.26
N GLU A 494 20.66 -28.46 -13.55
CA GLU A 494 19.84 -27.42 -14.17
C GLU A 494 20.74 -26.36 -14.81
N PRO A 495 20.40 -25.84 -16.00
CA PRO A 495 21.14 -24.74 -16.60
C PRO A 495 21.17 -23.55 -15.63
N PRO A 496 22.33 -22.92 -15.39
CA PRO A 496 22.38 -21.71 -14.60
C PRO A 496 21.59 -20.61 -15.30
N ILE A 497 20.88 -19.84 -14.48
CA ILE A 497 20.04 -18.72 -14.92
C ILE A 497 20.81 -17.44 -14.66
N GLN A 498 20.83 -16.58 -15.66
CA GLN A 498 21.32 -15.21 -15.56
C GLN A 498 20.14 -14.25 -15.39
N ALA A 499 20.32 -13.13 -14.70
CA ALA A 499 19.28 -12.11 -14.56
C ALA A 499 19.61 -10.90 -15.45
N LEU A 500 18.79 -10.63 -16.47
CA LEU A 500 18.93 -9.49 -17.37
C LEU A 500 18.13 -8.30 -16.87
N CYS A 501 18.77 -7.16 -16.61
CA CYS A 501 18.09 -5.91 -16.28
C CYS A 501 17.29 -5.41 -17.49
N VAL A 502 15.98 -5.28 -17.33
CA VAL A 502 15.04 -4.79 -18.35
C VAL A 502 14.51 -3.40 -18.03
N ALA A 503 14.50 -3.00 -16.77
CA ALA A 503 14.08 -1.67 -16.34
C ALA A 503 14.96 -1.19 -15.17
N PRO A 504 15.72 -0.10 -15.31
CA PRO A 504 16.58 0.41 -14.24
C PRO A 504 15.77 1.01 -13.09
N PHE A 505 16.47 1.24 -11.97
CA PHE A 505 15.92 2.01 -10.86
C PHE A 505 15.69 3.47 -11.28
N GLY A 506 14.62 4.09 -10.79
CA GLY A 506 14.37 5.52 -11.00
C GLY A 506 13.76 5.89 -12.35
N MET A 507 13.23 4.94 -13.13
CA MET A 507 12.47 5.27 -14.36
C MET A 507 11.23 6.12 -14.03
N GLU A 508 11.12 7.31 -14.62
CA GLU A 508 10.01 8.24 -14.37
C GLU A 508 8.75 7.89 -15.18
N GLU A 509 7.58 8.32 -14.72
CA GLU A 509 6.31 8.18 -15.44
C GLU A 509 6.39 8.75 -16.86
N GLY A 510 5.89 7.99 -17.83
CA GLY A 510 5.93 8.37 -19.25
C GLY A 510 7.28 8.16 -19.93
N THR A 511 8.25 7.49 -19.28
CA THR A 511 9.56 7.18 -19.88
C THR A 511 9.63 5.75 -20.42
N GLU A 512 10.44 5.57 -21.47
CA GLU A 512 10.76 4.29 -22.09
C GLU A 512 12.25 3.98 -21.85
N ALA A 513 12.57 2.72 -21.56
CA ALA A 513 13.95 2.26 -21.40
C ALA A 513 14.59 1.99 -22.77
N GLU A 514 15.91 1.98 -22.85
CA GLU A 514 16.58 1.52 -24.07
C GLU A 514 16.26 0.04 -24.35
N LEU A 515 16.26 -0.36 -25.63
CA LEU A 515 16.08 -1.77 -25.99
C LEU A 515 17.36 -2.56 -25.68
N PRO A 516 17.30 -3.62 -24.86
CA PRO A 516 18.46 -4.46 -24.58
C PRO A 516 18.95 -5.13 -25.87
N PRO A 517 20.26 -5.39 -26.00
CA PRO A 517 20.81 -6.08 -27.16
C PRO A 517 20.42 -7.57 -27.23
N GLN A 518 20.02 -8.17 -26.10
CA GLN A 518 19.65 -9.58 -26.01
C GLN A 518 18.30 -9.86 -26.69
N GLU A 519 18.25 -10.91 -27.50
CA GLU A 519 17.04 -11.37 -28.19
C GLU A 519 16.49 -12.65 -27.54
N PHE A 520 15.17 -12.75 -27.49
CA PHE A 520 14.41 -13.87 -26.95
C PHE A 520 13.53 -14.48 -28.04
N GLY A 521 13.35 -15.80 -28.02
CA GLY A 521 12.41 -16.45 -28.93
C GLY A 521 11.01 -16.52 -28.32
N LEU A 522 10.01 -15.94 -28.98
CA LEU A 522 8.60 -16.20 -28.67
C LEU A 522 8.02 -17.22 -29.63
N VAL A 523 7.37 -18.25 -29.10
CA VAL A 523 6.70 -19.29 -29.89
C VAL A 523 5.30 -18.81 -30.26
N VAL A 524 4.97 -18.79 -31.56
CA VAL A 524 3.65 -18.39 -32.06
C VAL A 524 2.58 -19.37 -31.59
N GLY A 525 1.54 -18.85 -30.94
CA GLY A 525 0.39 -19.63 -30.46
C GLY A 525 0.57 -20.29 -29.09
N GLU A 526 1.74 -20.15 -28.46
CA GLU A 526 2.03 -20.71 -27.13
C GLU A 526 2.40 -19.59 -26.14
N PRO A 527 1.93 -19.64 -24.88
CA PRO A 527 2.35 -18.70 -23.85
C PRO A 527 3.79 -18.99 -23.41
N VAL A 528 4.66 -17.99 -23.50
CA VAL A 528 6.03 -18.05 -22.98
C VAL A 528 6.07 -17.39 -21.62
N HIS A 529 6.58 -18.12 -20.62
CA HIS A 529 6.69 -17.67 -19.24
C HIS A 529 8.11 -17.21 -18.95
N PHE A 530 8.24 -16.14 -18.18
CA PHE A 530 9.51 -15.59 -17.74
C PHE A 530 9.49 -15.40 -16.23
N ARG A 531 10.53 -15.91 -15.56
CA ARG A 531 10.78 -15.57 -14.17
C ARG A 531 11.21 -14.11 -14.08
N PHE A 532 10.60 -13.38 -13.16
CA PHE A 532 10.75 -11.94 -13.03
C PHE A 532 11.30 -11.59 -11.64
N PHE A 533 12.23 -10.64 -11.57
CA PHE A 533 12.87 -10.25 -10.32
C PHE A 533 12.88 -8.74 -10.13
N GLY A 534 12.91 -8.30 -8.88
CA GLY A 534 13.07 -6.90 -8.50
C GLY A 534 14.19 -6.71 -7.47
N SER A 535 14.92 -5.60 -7.58
CA SER A 535 15.96 -5.21 -6.62
C SER A 535 15.75 -3.80 -6.09
N SER A 536 15.83 -3.63 -4.76
CA SER A 536 15.79 -2.32 -4.10
C SER A 536 17.19 -1.78 -3.74
N VAL A 537 18.24 -2.57 -3.98
CA VAL A 537 19.63 -2.24 -3.60
C VAL A 537 20.56 -2.12 -4.81
N ARG A 538 20.22 -2.73 -5.96
CA ARG A 538 20.99 -2.65 -7.20
C ARG A 538 20.49 -1.49 -8.08
N ARG A 539 21.02 -0.29 -7.83
CA ARG A 539 20.55 0.96 -8.44
C ARG A 539 21.37 1.41 -9.65
N GLN A 540 22.60 0.94 -9.74
CA GLN A 540 23.55 1.21 -10.81
C GLN A 540 23.26 0.43 -12.10
N ASP A 541 22.55 -0.69 -12.01
CA ASP A 541 22.34 -1.58 -13.13
C ASP A 541 21.48 -0.91 -14.21
N GLN A 542 22.02 -0.83 -15.43
CA GLN A 542 21.35 -0.28 -16.60
C GLN A 542 20.68 -1.39 -17.41
N VAL A 543 19.80 -1.01 -18.34
CA VAL A 543 19.21 -1.98 -19.27
C VAL A 543 20.32 -2.74 -19.99
N GLY A 544 20.20 -4.06 -20.05
CA GLY A 544 21.21 -4.92 -20.68
C GLY A 544 22.25 -5.48 -19.70
N THR A 545 22.35 -4.96 -18.47
CA THR A 545 23.20 -5.56 -17.43
C THR A 545 22.76 -7.01 -17.17
N LEU A 546 23.70 -7.94 -17.23
CA LEU A 546 23.46 -9.37 -17.05
C LEU A 546 24.19 -9.85 -15.80
N LEU A 547 23.46 -10.44 -14.86
CA LEU A 547 23.99 -10.94 -13.60
C LEU A 547 24.13 -12.46 -13.66
N ASP A 548 25.35 -12.95 -13.50
CA ASP A 548 25.65 -14.39 -13.43
C ASP A 548 25.35 -14.97 -12.04
N PHE A 549 25.54 -14.15 -11.01
CA PHE A 549 25.38 -14.52 -9.60
C PHE A 549 24.86 -13.32 -8.81
N TRP A 550 24.03 -13.59 -7.81
CA TRP A 550 23.53 -12.59 -6.87
C TRP A 550 23.30 -13.18 -5.48
N GLY A 551 23.38 -12.33 -4.46
CA GLY A 551 23.07 -12.71 -3.09
C GLY A 551 21.57 -12.86 -2.84
N PRO A 552 21.15 -13.63 -1.80
CA PRO A 552 19.72 -13.82 -1.48
C PRO A 552 18.95 -12.54 -1.17
N GLU A 553 19.64 -11.47 -0.77
CA GLU A 553 19.03 -10.17 -0.44
C GLU A 553 19.11 -9.17 -1.60
N GLU A 554 19.81 -9.50 -2.70
CA GLU A 554 20.02 -8.57 -3.82
C GLU A 554 18.86 -8.59 -4.81
N LEU A 555 18.36 -9.77 -5.16
CA LEU A 555 17.20 -9.95 -6.04
C LEU A 555 16.09 -10.68 -5.30
N GLN A 556 14.87 -10.15 -5.41
CA GLN A 556 13.65 -10.82 -4.98
C GLN A 556 12.89 -11.30 -6.21
N GLU A 557 12.51 -12.57 -6.22
CA GLU A 557 11.61 -13.12 -7.22
C GLU A 557 10.19 -12.55 -7.05
N LEU A 558 9.62 -12.09 -8.15
CA LEU A 558 8.29 -11.52 -8.28
C LEU A 558 7.39 -12.50 -9.04
N GLU A 559 6.14 -12.11 -9.27
CA GLU A 559 5.23 -12.90 -10.10
C GLU A 559 5.77 -13.07 -11.52
N GLU A 560 5.63 -14.29 -12.04
CA GLU A 560 6.01 -14.60 -13.41
C GLU A 560 5.25 -13.71 -14.39
N ILE A 561 5.92 -13.40 -15.50
CA ILE A 561 5.32 -12.67 -16.60
C ILE A 561 5.17 -13.60 -17.79
N GLN A 562 4.11 -13.42 -18.57
CA GLN A 562 3.79 -14.23 -19.73
C GLN A 562 3.58 -13.36 -20.97
N ALA A 563 4.09 -13.84 -22.10
CA ALA A 563 3.84 -13.24 -23.40
C ALA A 563 3.18 -14.29 -24.31
N THR A 564 2.06 -13.92 -24.95
CA THR A 564 1.42 -14.78 -25.95
C THR A 564 1.41 -14.07 -27.29
N LEU A 565 1.98 -14.73 -28.30
CA LEU A 565 2.02 -14.23 -29.66
C LEU A 565 0.85 -14.85 -30.46
N PRO A 566 -0.14 -14.07 -30.93
CA PRO A 566 -1.25 -14.61 -31.70
C PRO A 566 -0.78 -15.27 -33.00
N ALA A 567 -1.47 -16.33 -33.42
CA ALA A 567 -1.20 -17.06 -34.67
C ALA A 567 -1.74 -16.35 -35.92
N GLU A 568 -2.34 -15.17 -35.78
CA GLU A 568 -2.90 -14.42 -36.91
C GLU A 568 -1.78 -13.96 -37.87
N GLY A 569 -1.73 -14.56 -39.06
CA GLY A 569 -0.73 -14.25 -40.08
C GLY A 569 0.64 -14.92 -39.89
N ARG A 570 0.79 -15.84 -38.92
CA ARG A 570 2.03 -16.60 -38.66
C ARG A 570 1.75 -18.09 -38.52
N THR A 571 2.79 -18.91 -38.64
CA THR A 571 2.65 -20.37 -38.47
C THR A 571 2.74 -20.69 -36.98
N ALA A 572 1.76 -21.41 -36.42
CA ALA A 572 1.85 -21.89 -35.04
C ALA A 572 3.12 -22.73 -34.84
N GLY A 573 3.84 -22.50 -33.74
CA GLY A 573 5.15 -23.11 -33.46
C GLY A 573 6.36 -22.40 -34.10
N GLU A 574 6.14 -21.36 -34.90
CA GLU A 574 7.23 -20.50 -35.39
C GLU A 574 7.86 -19.72 -34.22
N VAL A 575 9.19 -19.65 -34.17
CA VAL A 575 9.92 -18.85 -33.17
C VAL A 575 10.23 -17.48 -33.75
N VAL A 576 9.70 -16.44 -33.10
CA VAL A 576 9.93 -15.05 -33.50
C VAL A 576 10.95 -14.41 -32.54
N PRO A 577 12.07 -13.89 -33.04
CA PRO A 577 13.05 -13.18 -32.22
C PRO A 577 12.51 -11.81 -31.82
N VAL A 578 12.49 -11.55 -30.52
CA VAL A 578 12.00 -10.30 -29.91
C VAL A 578 13.01 -9.75 -28.91
N ARG A 579 12.91 -8.46 -28.63
CA ARG A 579 13.58 -7.79 -27.52
C ARG A 579 12.53 -7.33 -26.52
N LEU A 580 12.83 -7.42 -25.23
CA LEU A 580 11.95 -6.93 -24.19
C LEU A 580 12.19 -5.43 -23.98
N HIS A 581 11.13 -4.65 -24.09
CA HIS A 581 11.13 -3.21 -23.92
C HIS A 581 10.34 -2.85 -22.68
N ALA A 582 10.93 -2.06 -21.78
CA ALA A 582 10.23 -1.60 -20.60
C ALA A 582 9.79 -0.14 -20.73
N ARG A 583 8.57 0.14 -20.26
CA ARG A 583 8.02 1.49 -20.18
C ARG A 583 7.35 1.70 -18.84
N VAL A 584 7.46 2.90 -18.28
CA VAL A 584 6.57 3.34 -17.19
C VAL A 584 5.46 4.18 -17.80
N THR A 585 4.21 3.75 -17.69
CA THR A 585 3.07 4.44 -18.28
C THR A 585 2.83 5.81 -17.64
N GLU A 586 2.00 6.66 -18.28
CA GLU A 586 1.54 7.91 -17.66
C GLU A 586 0.71 7.69 -16.39
N ALA A 587 0.18 6.49 -16.20
CA ALA A 587 -0.54 6.07 -15.01
C ALA A 587 0.39 5.57 -13.89
N GLY A 588 1.70 5.43 -14.13
CA GLY A 588 2.68 4.99 -13.12
C GLY A 588 2.80 3.47 -12.97
N THR A 589 2.39 2.70 -13.98
CA THR A 589 2.57 1.24 -14.04
C THR A 589 3.75 0.86 -14.92
N LEU A 590 4.47 -0.21 -14.55
CA LEU A 590 5.51 -0.80 -15.40
C LEU A 590 4.84 -1.70 -16.45
N GLU A 591 5.14 -1.46 -17.71
CA GLU A 591 4.71 -2.25 -18.85
C GLU A 591 5.94 -2.84 -19.55
N LEU A 592 5.85 -4.14 -19.86
CA LEU A 592 6.86 -4.84 -20.65
C LEU A 592 6.24 -5.21 -22.00
N GLU A 593 6.97 -4.95 -23.07
CA GLU A 593 6.57 -5.25 -24.44
C GLU A 593 7.62 -6.13 -25.11
N ALA A 594 7.19 -7.17 -25.81
CA ALA A 594 8.03 -7.90 -26.74
C ALA A 594 8.00 -7.19 -28.11
N VAL A 595 9.17 -6.78 -28.58
CA VAL A 595 9.34 -6.02 -29.83
C VAL A 595 10.19 -6.83 -30.81
N PRO A 596 9.65 -7.20 -31.99
CA PRO A 596 10.39 -7.93 -33.02
C PRO A 596 11.38 -7.01 -33.73
N ARG A 597 12.40 -7.61 -34.35
CA ARG A 597 13.42 -6.84 -35.09
C ARG A 597 12.92 -6.23 -36.40
N ALA A 598 11.96 -6.88 -37.06
CA ALA A 598 11.60 -6.62 -38.45
C ALA A 598 10.24 -5.93 -38.66
N SER A 599 9.40 -5.83 -37.62
CA SER A 599 8.11 -5.14 -37.69
C SER A 599 7.98 -4.08 -36.58
N GLY A 600 7.09 -3.10 -36.78
CA GLY A 600 6.73 -2.12 -35.73
C GLY A 600 5.71 -2.64 -34.73
N GLU A 601 5.42 -3.95 -34.74
CA GLU A 601 4.47 -4.57 -33.83
C GLU A 601 5.03 -4.60 -32.41
N ARG A 602 4.15 -4.52 -31.42
CA ARG A 602 4.51 -4.60 -30.00
C ARG A 602 3.51 -5.54 -29.33
N TRP A 603 3.99 -6.51 -28.57
CA TRP A 603 3.14 -7.44 -27.84
C TRP A 603 3.30 -7.22 -26.36
N LYS A 604 2.19 -6.93 -25.67
CA LYS A 604 2.21 -6.73 -24.22
C LYS A 604 2.57 -8.05 -23.52
N VAL A 605 3.55 -7.98 -22.65
CA VAL A 605 3.87 -9.03 -21.68
C VAL A 605 3.03 -8.76 -20.43
N GLN A 606 2.22 -9.73 -20.03
CA GLN A 606 1.27 -9.62 -18.94
C GLN A 606 1.82 -10.31 -17.70
N PHE A 607 1.52 -9.81 -16.50
CA PHE A 607 1.80 -10.55 -15.28
C PHE A 607 0.87 -11.76 -15.21
N ASP A 608 1.41 -12.95 -14.92
CA ASP A 608 0.58 -14.12 -14.71
C ASP A 608 -0.05 -14.07 -13.32
N VAL A 609 -1.34 -13.76 -13.30
CA VAL A 609 -2.12 -13.64 -12.07
C VAL A 609 -2.90 -14.92 -11.77
N ARG A 610 -2.76 -15.95 -12.62
CA ARG A 610 -3.27 -17.29 -12.33
C ARG A 610 -2.26 -17.96 -11.42
N GLY A 611 -2.46 -17.84 -10.11
CA GLY A 611 -1.74 -18.70 -9.17
C GLY A 611 -1.93 -20.15 -9.62
N ASN A 612 -0.82 -20.83 -9.93
CA ASN A 612 -0.77 -22.21 -10.43
C ASN A 612 -1.88 -23.07 -9.81
N ALA A 613 -2.98 -23.23 -10.56
CA ALA A 613 -4.10 -24.08 -10.19
C ALA A 613 -3.97 -25.49 -10.77
N ASP A 614 -2.92 -25.73 -11.57
CA ASP A 614 -2.62 -27.03 -12.15
C ASP A 614 -1.20 -27.49 -11.73
N ALA A 615 -1.08 -27.97 -10.49
CA ALA A 615 0.00 -28.85 -10.04
C ALA A 615 -0.51 -29.84 -8.98
#